data_AF-A0A6C0KPM4-F1
#
_entry.id   AF-A0A6C0KPM4-F1
#
_cell.length_a   1.000
_cell.length_b   1.000
_cell.length_c   1.000
_cell.angle_alpha   90.00
_cell.angle_beta   90.00
_cell.angle_gamma   90.00
#
_symmetry.space_group_name_H-M   'P 1'
#
loop_
_entity.id
_entity.type
_entity.pdbx_description
1 polymer ?
#
loop_
_entity_poly.entity_id
_entity_poly.type
_entity_poly.pdbx_seq_one_letter_code
_entity_poly.pdbx_strand_id
1 'polypeptide(L)'
;MNYIIEALFVGIYTSLVYIFFTYFLIIDNFYIGLLVVGFVKHFLGDFLGLHTFYCNNGEACVKVLNPSKKYISISKNLIIISVGESIMFLILGTIFRPFFPHKYIFLYFTIGAILHILAEKFKIHTFFCKNNCYNEVKKNISFNSH
;
A
#
# COMPACT_ATOMS: atom_id res chain seq x y z
N MET A 1 5.92 9.77 -10.63
CA MET A 1 6.46 8.44 -11.05
C MET A 1 5.43 7.80 -11.99
N ASN A 2 5.79 6.88 -12.88
CA ASN A 2 4.81 6.20 -13.74
C ASN A 2 4.11 5.09 -12.93
N TYR A 3 2.79 5.03 -12.90
CA TYR A 3 2.01 4.08 -12.09
C TYR A 3 2.38 2.59 -12.31
N ILE A 4 2.91 2.22 -13.48
CA ILE A 4 3.42 0.86 -13.76
C ILE A 4 4.66 0.57 -12.91
N ILE A 5 5.59 1.54 -12.83
CA ILE A 5 6.80 1.41 -12.00
C ILE A 5 6.41 1.33 -10.52
N GLU A 6 5.42 2.13 -10.10
CA GLU A 6 4.87 2.06 -8.75
C GLU A 6 4.29 0.68 -8.45
N ALA A 7 3.51 0.12 -9.38
CA ALA A 7 2.92 -1.21 -9.24
C ALA A 7 3.99 -2.31 -9.14
N LEU A 8 5.05 -2.23 -9.95
CA LEU A 8 6.19 -3.17 -9.88
C LEU A 8 6.90 -3.06 -8.53
N PHE A 9 7.14 -1.84 -8.04
CA PHE A 9 7.75 -1.60 -6.73
C PHE A 9 6.88 -2.16 -5.60
N VAL A 10 5.57 -1.91 -5.63
CA VAL A 10 4.63 -2.45 -4.64
C VAL A 10 4.57 -3.98 -4.70
N GLY A 11 4.64 -4.57 -5.90
CA GLY A 11 4.76 -6.02 -6.07
C GLY A 11 6.01 -6.57 -5.38
N ILE A 12 7.19 -5.99 -5.65
CA ILE A 12 8.47 -6.39 -5.02
C ILE A 12 8.37 -6.25 -3.50
N TYR A 13 7.89 -5.09 -3.02
CA TYR A 13 7.73 -4.83 -1.59
C TYR A 13 6.81 -5.87 -0.93
N THR A 14 5.70 -6.24 -1.58
CA THR A 14 4.79 -7.28 -1.10
C THR A 14 5.49 -8.63 -0.97
N SER A 15 6.29 -9.03 -1.97
CA SER A 15 7.06 -10.27 -1.92
C SER A 15 8.10 -10.26 -0.80
N LEU A 16 8.77 -9.13 -0.56
CA LEU A 16 9.73 -9.00 0.54
C LEU A 16 9.06 -9.15 1.91
N VAL A 17 7.88 -8.55 2.10
CA VAL A 17 7.08 -8.73 3.32
C VAL A 17 6.71 -10.20 3.49
N TYR A 18 6.23 -10.86 2.44
CA TYR A 18 5.92 -12.30 2.48
C TYR A 18 7.14 -13.14 2.90
N ILE A 19 8.30 -12.95 2.26
CA ILE A 19 9.54 -13.65 2.58
C ILE A 19 9.89 -13.45 4.05
N PHE A 20 9.89 -12.21 4.54
CA PHE A 20 10.17 -11.92 5.95
C PHE A 20 9.24 -12.69 6.90
N PHE A 21 7.93 -12.64 6.67
CA PHE A 21 6.96 -13.31 7.56
C PHE A 21 7.04 -14.84 7.48
N THR A 22 7.28 -15.41 6.30
CA THR A 22 7.41 -16.87 6.17
C THR A 22 8.69 -17.38 6.84
N TYR A 23 9.83 -16.70 6.70
CA TYR A 23 11.08 -17.16 7.28
C TYR A 23 11.19 -16.89 8.78
N PHE A 24 10.69 -15.74 9.27
CA PHE A 24 10.88 -15.36 10.67
C PHE A 24 9.70 -15.73 11.60
N LEU A 25 8.48 -15.83 11.07
CA LEU A 25 7.27 -16.03 11.89
C LEU A 25 6.55 -17.36 11.61
N ILE A 26 7.10 -18.21 10.74
CA ILE A 26 6.66 -19.59 10.49
C ILE A 26 5.15 -19.66 10.26
N ILE A 27 4.67 -18.89 9.28
CA ILE A 27 3.25 -18.92 8.89
C ILE A 27 3.05 -20.02 7.83
N ASP A 28 2.59 -21.19 8.29
CA ASP A 28 2.38 -22.35 7.42
C ASP A 28 1.02 -22.35 6.72
N ASN A 29 0.03 -21.66 7.29
CA ASN A 29 -1.31 -21.58 6.70
C ASN A 29 -1.38 -20.49 5.62
N PHE A 30 -1.61 -20.91 4.38
CA PHE A 30 -1.70 -20.02 3.22
C PHE A 30 -2.68 -18.84 3.41
N TYR A 31 -3.87 -19.08 3.94
CA TYR A 31 -4.89 -18.03 4.10
C TYR A 31 -4.53 -17.04 5.20
N ILE A 32 -3.94 -17.53 6.30
CA ILE A 32 -3.39 -16.66 7.35
C ILE A 32 -2.25 -15.81 6.78
N GLY A 33 -1.38 -16.39 5.95
CA GLY A 33 -0.33 -15.66 5.25
C GLY A 33 -0.87 -14.51 4.41
N LEU A 34 -1.94 -14.74 3.63
CA LEU A 34 -2.56 -13.68 2.81
C LEU A 34 -3.08 -12.52 3.66
N LEU A 35 -3.77 -12.83 4.76
CA LEU A 35 -4.31 -11.83 5.67
C LEU A 35 -3.19 -11.03 6.36
N VAL A 36 -2.18 -11.72 6.90
CA VAL A 36 -1.06 -11.09 7.60
C VAL A 36 -0.25 -10.22 6.66
N VAL A 37 0.14 -10.72 5.48
CA VAL A 37 0.93 -9.95 4.52
C VAL A 37 0.14 -8.75 4.01
N GLY A 38 -1.15 -8.91 3.69
CA GLY A 38 -2.00 -7.79 3.25
C GLY A 38 -2.09 -6.69 4.31
N PHE A 39 -2.34 -7.06 5.57
CA PHE A 39 -2.42 -6.12 6.69
C PHE A 39 -1.09 -5.41 6.93
N VAL A 40 -0.04 -6.20 7.12
CA VAL A 40 1.26 -5.72 7.56
C VAL A 40 1.93 -4.90 6.46
N LYS A 41 1.79 -5.28 5.19
CA LYS A 41 2.36 -4.51 4.08
C LYS A 41 1.86 -3.07 4.11
N HIS A 42 0.54 -2.87 4.25
CA HIS A 42 -0.06 -1.55 4.27
C HIS A 42 0.38 -0.76 5.51
N PHE A 43 0.30 -1.40 6.67
CA PHE A 43 0.68 -0.79 7.94
C PHE A 43 2.17 -0.37 7.96
N LEU A 44 3.07 -1.26 7.53
CA LEU A 44 4.50 -0.95 7.41
C LEU A 44 4.77 0.12 6.36
N GLY A 45 3.98 0.19 5.29
CA GLY A 45 4.13 1.23 4.27
C GLY A 45 3.89 2.63 4.85
N ASP A 46 2.89 2.78 5.71
CA ASP A 46 2.64 4.03 6.44
C ASP A 46 3.77 4.32 7.43
N PHE A 47 4.15 3.33 8.26
CA PHE A 47 5.20 3.46 9.27
C PHE A 47 6.56 3.84 8.69
N LEU A 48 6.95 3.26 7.55
CA LEU A 48 8.19 3.55 6.84
C LEU A 48 8.13 4.87 6.04
N GLY A 49 7.00 5.58 6.08
CA GLY A 49 6.81 6.85 5.38
C GLY A 49 6.61 6.71 3.87
N LEU A 50 6.34 5.51 3.35
CA LEU A 50 6.09 5.29 1.92
C LEU A 50 4.84 6.05 1.47
N HIS A 51 3.83 6.18 2.32
CA HIS A 51 2.65 7.00 2.04
C HIS A 51 2.99 8.50 1.90
N THR A 52 3.89 9.01 2.75
CA THR A 52 4.39 10.39 2.62
C THR A 52 5.21 10.56 1.35
N PHE A 53 6.07 9.58 1.02
CA PHE A 53 6.79 9.58 -0.25
C PHE A 53 5.82 9.59 -1.44
N TYR A 54 4.75 8.78 -1.37
CA TYR A 54 3.70 8.71 -2.38
C TYR A 54 2.94 10.04 -2.52
N CYS A 55 2.61 10.72 -1.43
CA CYS A 55 1.98 12.05 -1.46
C CYS A 55 2.77 13.08 -2.27
N ASN A 56 4.11 12.98 -2.28
CA ASN A 56 4.98 13.95 -2.97
C ASN A 56 5.39 13.52 -4.38
N ASN A 57 5.46 12.21 -4.66
CA ASN A 57 6.06 11.68 -5.90
C ASN A 57 5.12 10.81 -6.73
N GLY A 58 4.00 10.39 -6.15
CA GLY A 58 3.01 9.49 -6.76
C GLY A 58 2.25 10.18 -7.89
N GLU A 59 2.05 9.46 -9.00
CA GLU A 59 1.40 10.03 -10.19
C GLU A 59 0.02 10.62 -9.90
N ALA A 60 -0.81 9.88 -9.15
CA ALA A 60 -2.15 10.31 -8.77
C ALA A 60 -2.14 11.58 -7.92
N CYS A 61 -1.17 11.70 -7.01
CA CYS A 61 -1.07 12.85 -6.10
C CYS A 61 -0.58 14.09 -6.83
N VAL A 62 0.44 13.98 -7.69
CA VAL A 62 0.95 15.11 -8.48
C VAL A 62 -0.14 15.72 -9.39
N LYS A 63 -1.11 14.91 -9.85
CA LYS A 63 -2.24 15.39 -10.66
C LYS A 63 -3.27 16.20 -9.88
N VAL A 64 -3.37 16.04 -8.56
CA VAL A 64 -4.43 16.68 -7.74
C VAL A 64 -3.91 17.60 -6.63
N LEU A 65 -2.62 17.53 -6.34
CA LEU A 65 -1.94 18.37 -5.36
C LEU A 65 -1.03 19.38 -6.06
N ASN A 66 -0.63 20.44 -5.34
CA ASN A 66 0.26 21.45 -5.90
C ASN A 66 1.72 20.99 -5.75
N PRO A 67 2.45 20.75 -6.86
CA PRO A 67 3.81 20.19 -6.80
C PRO A 67 4.83 21.13 -6.14
N SER A 68 4.54 22.43 -6.00
CA SER A 68 5.42 23.40 -5.33
C SER A 68 5.36 23.29 -3.79
N LYS A 69 4.54 22.40 -3.23
CA LYS A 69 4.37 22.22 -1.78
C LYS A 69 4.82 20.83 -1.37
N LYS A 70 5.32 20.72 -0.14
CA LYS A 70 5.60 19.43 0.51
C LYS A 70 4.39 18.94 1.28
N TYR A 71 4.12 17.66 1.16
CA TYR A 71 2.99 17.00 1.80
C TYR A 71 3.47 15.91 2.75
N ILE A 72 2.72 15.72 3.82
CA ILE A 72 2.85 14.59 4.73
C ILE A 72 1.58 13.77 4.68
N SER A 73 1.72 12.45 4.77
CA SER A 73 0.56 11.58 4.86
C SER A 73 0.06 11.52 6.31
N ILE A 74 -1.27 11.58 6.48
CA ILE A 74 -1.95 11.34 7.75
C ILE A 74 -3.07 10.34 7.49
N SER A 75 -2.78 9.07 7.71
CA SER A 75 -3.72 7.97 7.50
C SER A 75 -4.69 7.84 8.68
N LYS A 76 -5.73 8.69 8.73
CA LYS A 76 -6.73 8.69 9.83
C LYS A 76 -7.41 7.33 10.04
N ASN A 77 -7.52 6.53 8.97
CA ASN A 77 -8.20 5.25 8.96
C ASN A 77 -7.26 4.08 8.61
N LEU A 78 -5.98 4.16 9.02
CA LEU A 78 -4.95 3.18 8.64
C LEU A 78 -5.38 1.73 8.92
N ILE A 79 -5.98 1.46 10.09
CA ILE A 79 -6.43 0.12 10.48
C ILE A 79 -7.51 -0.39 9.51
N ILE A 80 -8.53 0.43 9.23
CA ILE A 80 -9.64 0.04 8.34
C ILE A 80 -9.13 -0.23 6.93
N ILE A 81 -8.22 0.62 6.42
CA ILE A 81 -7.63 0.43 5.09
C ILE A 81 -6.77 -0.84 5.06
N SER A 82 -5.99 -1.09 6.10
CA SER A 82 -5.16 -2.31 6.21
C SER A 82 -6.02 -3.58 6.27
N VAL A 83 -7.13 -3.56 7.01
CA VAL A 83 -8.10 -4.66 7.03
C VAL A 83 -8.73 -4.86 5.64
N GLY A 84 -9.15 -3.77 4.99
CA GLY A 84 -9.68 -3.83 3.63
C GLY A 84 -8.70 -4.45 2.64
N GLU A 85 -7.42 -4.05 2.70
CA GLU A 85 -6.37 -4.62 1.87
C GLU A 85 -6.13 -6.10 2.17
N SER A 86 -6.16 -6.51 3.45
CA SER A 86 -6.06 -7.93 3.85
C SER A 86 -7.16 -8.79 3.24
N ILE A 87 -8.40 -8.28 3.26
CA ILE A 87 -9.55 -8.96 2.66
C ILE A 87 -9.36 -9.09 1.14
N MET A 88 -8.88 -8.02 0.48
CA MET A 88 -8.58 -8.07 -0.95
C MET A 88 -7.47 -9.06 -1.29
N PHE A 89 -6.43 -9.16 -0.46
CA PHE A 89 -5.38 -10.19 -0.59
C PHE A 89 -5.95 -11.60 -0.46
N LEU A 90 -6.84 -11.83 0.50
CA LEU A 90 -7.49 -13.14 0.67
C LEU A 90 -8.30 -13.53 -0.58
N ILE A 91 -9.10 -12.60 -1.11
CA ILE A 91 -9.93 -12.82 -2.30
C ILE A 91 -9.05 -13.10 -3.52
N LEU A 92 -8.11 -12.19 -3.84
CA LEU A 92 -7.26 -12.33 -5.01
C LEU A 92 -6.31 -13.53 -4.91
N GLY A 93 -5.77 -13.79 -3.73
CA GLY A 93 -4.90 -14.94 -3.48
C GLY A 93 -5.65 -16.26 -3.65
N THR A 94 -6.90 -16.33 -3.23
CA THR A 94 -7.75 -17.52 -3.46
C THR A 94 -8.03 -17.71 -4.95
N ILE A 95 -8.34 -16.64 -5.69
CA ILE A 95 -8.58 -16.68 -7.14
C ILE A 95 -7.31 -17.07 -7.91
N PHE A 96 -6.15 -16.53 -7.54
CA PHE A 96 -4.90 -16.75 -8.27
C PHE A 96 -4.14 -18.01 -7.87
N ARG A 97 -4.45 -18.62 -6.71
CA ARG A 97 -3.77 -19.83 -6.22
C ARG A 97 -3.66 -20.94 -7.27
N PRO A 98 -4.69 -21.30 -8.07
CA PRO A 98 -4.58 -22.36 -9.07
C PRO A 98 -3.57 -22.07 -10.20
N PHE A 99 -3.28 -20.80 -10.48
CA PHE A 99 -2.37 -20.38 -11.54
C PHE A 99 -0.90 -20.35 -11.11
N PHE A 100 -0.64 -20.35 -9.79
CA PHE A 100 0.70 -20.28 -9.22
C PHE A 100 0.98 -21.42 -8.22
N PRO A 101 0.81 -22.70 -8.63
CA PRO A 101 1.10 -23.82 -7.74
C PRO A 101 2.58 -23.76 -7.32
N HIS A 102 2.84 -23.76 -6.01
CA HIS A 102 4.16 -23.72 -5.38
C HIS A 102 5.01 -22.45 -5.64
N LYS A 103 4.47 -21.44 -6.33
CA LYS A 103 5.18 -20.19 -6.68
C LYS A 103 4.69 -19.00 -5.85
N TYR A 104 4.67 -19.14 -4.52
CA TYR A 104 4.07 -18.14 -3.63
C TYR A 104 4.69 -16.74 -3.76
N ILE A 105 6.02 -16.62 -3.92
CA ILE A 105 6.66 -15.31 -4.11
C ILE A 105 6.08 -14.54 -5.30
N PHE A 106 5.89 -15.23 -6.44
CA PHE A 106 5.30 -14.65 -7.64
C PHE A 106 3.80 -14.36 -7.48
N LEU A 107 3.09 -15.19 -6.71
CA LEU A 107 1.70 -14.94 -6.36
C LEU A 107 1.54 -13.64 -5.57
N TYR A 108 2.33 -13.45 -4.49
CA TYR A 108 2.30 -12.22 -3.69
C TYR A 108 2.72 -10.98 -4.49
N PHE A 109 3.75 -11.11 -5.35
CA PHE A 109 4.13 -10.06 -6.29
C PHE A 109 2.94 -9.64 -7.17
N THR A 110 2.28 -10.63 -7.79
CA THR A 110 1.19 -10.43 -8.74
C THR A 110 -0.01 -9.79 -8.05
N ILE A 111 -0.39 -10.25 -6.86
CA ILE A 111 -1.47 -9.67 -6.06
C ILE A 111 -1.15 -8.20 -5.73
N GLY A 112 0.06 -7.91 -5.23
CA GLY A 112 0.47 -6.56 -4.88
C GLY A 112 0.44 -5.59 -6.06
N ALA A 113 0.99 -6.02 -7.21
CA ALA A 113 1.00 -5.22 -8.43
C ALA A 113 -0.41 -4.98 -8.99
N ILE A 114 -1.26 -6.03 -9.05
CA ILE A 114 -2.63 -5.93 -9.54
C ILE A 114 -3.45 -5.01 -8.63
N LEU A 115 -3.36 -5.15 -7.31
CA LEU A 115 -4.08 -4.26 -6.40
C LEU A 115 -3.70 -2.80 -6.59
N HIS A 116 -2.41 -2.51 -6.78
CA HIS A 116 -1.97 -1.13 -7.06
C HIS A 116 -2.57 -0.59 -8.36
N ILE A 117 -2.54 -1.37 -9.44
CA ILE A 117 -3.10 -0.99 -10.74
C ILE A 117 -4.62 -0.78 -10.63
N LEU A 118 -5.33 -1.66 -9.93
CA LEU A 118 -6.77 -1.52 -9.71
C LEU A 118 -7.07 -0.27 -8.87
N ALA A 119 -6.32 0.00 -7.80
CA ALA A 119 -6.49 1.19 -6.99
C ALA A 119 -6.30 2.48 -7.79
N GLU A 120 -5.36 2.51 -8.73
CA GLU A 120 -5.19 3.62 -9.67
C GLU A 120 -6.39 3.75 -10.61
N LYS A 121 -6.80 2.64 -11.25
CA LYS A 121 -7.91 2.63 -12.22
C LYS A 121 -9.24 3.05 -11.59
N PHE A 122 -9.50 2.64 -10.35
CA PHE A 122 -10.69 3.03 -9.59
C PHE A 122 -10.55 4.37 -8.86
N LYS A 123 -9.47 5.12 -9.10
CA LYS A 123 -9.19 6.44 -8.49
C LYS A 123 -9.11 6.41 -6.96
N ILE A 124 -8.85 5.25 -6.36
CA ILE A 124 -8.69 5.09 -4.90
C ILE A 124 -7.46 5.89 -4.44
N HIS A 125 -6.36 5.86 -5.19
CA HIS A 125 -5.19 6.69 -4.86
C HIS A 125 -5.48 8.18 -4.98
N THR A 126 -6.22 8.61 -6.00
CA THR A 126 -6.64 10.02 -6.11
C THR A 126 -7.49 10.44 -4.90
N PHE A 127 -8.41 9.58 -4.45
CA PHE A 127 -9.19 9.80 -3.23
C PHE A 127 -8.28 9.85 -2.00
N PHE A 128 -7.31 8.94 -1.89
CA PHE A 128 -6.32 8.94 -0.81
C PHE A 128 -5.53 10.25 -0.78
N CYS A 129 -5.03 10.72 -1.92
CA CYS A 129 -4.23 11.95 -2.00
C CYS A 129 -5.01 13.17 -1.48
N LYS A 130 -6.29 13.30 -1.85
CA LYS A 130 -7.13 14.43 -1.43
C LYS A 130 -7.44 14.44 0.07
N ASN A 131 -7.57 13.26 0.67
CA ASN A 131 -8.06 13.13 2.05
C ASN A 131 -6.95 12.93 3.08
N ASN A 132 -5.80 12.39 2.67
CA ASN A 132 -4.73 12.00 3.60
C ASN A 132 -3.41 12.77 3.37
N CYS A 133 -3.23 13.48 2.26
CA CYS A 133 -2.01 14.29 2.05
C CYS A 133 -2.23 15.73 2.48
N TYR A 134 -1.49 16.17 3.50
CA TYR A 134 -1.60 17.51 4.08
C TYR A 134 -0.32 18.31 3.87
N ASN A 135 -0.46 19.60 3.55
CA ASN A 135 0.69 20.49 3.40
C ASN A 135 1.43 20.64 4.74
N GLU A 136 2.72 20.32 4.75
CA GLU A 136 3.60 20.33 5.92
C GLU A 136 3.56 21.68 6.65
N VAL A 137 3.51 22.79 5.91
CA VAL A 137 3.50 24.16 6.46
C VAL A 137 2.23 24.44 7.27
N LYS A 138 1.08 23.90 6.88
CA LYS A 138 -0.19 24.14 7.62
C LYS A 138 -0.23 23.37 8.94
N LYS A 139 0.46 22.23 9.05
CA LYS A 139 0.46 21.42 10.29
C LYS A 139 1.24 22.09 11.42
N ASN A 140 2.36 22.76 11.10
CA ASN A 140 3.14 23.48 12.11
C ASN A 140 2.37 24.66 12.72
N ILE A 141 1.41 25.22 12.00
CA ILE A 141 0.55 26.30 12.50
C ILE A 141 -0.55 25.74 13.41
N SER A 142 -1.17 24.60 13.06
CA SER A 142 -2.26 24.02 13.87
C SER A 142 -1.79 23.36 15.17
N PHE A 143 -0.52 22.94 15.26
CA PHE A 143 0.05 22.38 16.50
C PHE A 143 0.54 23.45 17.48
N ASN A 144 0.83 24.67 17.00
CA ASN A 144 1.27 25.78 17.85
C ASN A 144 0.09 26.62 18.39
N SER A 145 -1.15 26.28 18.05
CA SER A 145 -2.36 26.99 18.49
C SER A 145 -3.15 26.27 19.59
N HIS A 146 -2.55 25.28 20.25
CA HIS A 146 -3.14 24.54 21.36
C HIS A 146 -2.22 24.54 22.58
#